data_AF-A0A7S0MH57-F1
#
_entry.id   AF-A0A7S0MH57-F1
#
_cell.length_a   1.000
_cell.length_b   1.000
_cell.length_c   1.000
_cell.angle_alpha   90.00
_cell.angle_beta   90.00
_cell.angle_gamma   90.00
#
_symmetry.space_group_name_H-M   'P 1'
#
loop_
_entity.id
_entity.type
_entity.pdbx_description
1 polymer ?
#
loop_
_entity_poly.entity_id
_entity_poly.type
_entity_poly.pdbx_seq_one_letter_code
_entity_poly.pdbx_strand_id
1 'polypeptide(L)'
;GERLSAVENVLLRPKATTTLKTLDVLTPEGTVQIVRVCRCRNSKCQKKYCVCYGAGMACTGNCSCDNCDNGKLIPPVKRARKHKGNMLPSLMQARLTIERLAQERMRTMAHPDD
;
A
#
# COMPACT_ATOMS: atom_id res chain seq x y z
N GLY A 1 -20.17 20.20 -19.43
CA GLY A 1 -20.70 20.34 -18.06
C GLY A 1 -19.56 20.22 -17.05
N GLU A 2 -19.64 20.93 -15.93
CA GLU A 2 -18.57 21.11 -14.94
C GLU A 2 -17.89 19.81 -14.45
N ARG A 3 -18.58 18.67 -14.51
CA ARG A 3 -18.00 17.37 -14.16
C ARG A 3 -16.94 16.89 -15.15
N LEU A 4 -17.14 17.10 -16.46
CA LEU A 4 -16.20 16.67 -17.49
C LEU A 4 -14.92 17.50 -17.45
N SER A 5 -15.04 18.81 -17.24
CA SER A 5 -13.89 19.70 -17.09
C SER A 5 -13.12 19.41 -15.79
N ALA A 6 -13.79 19.03 -14.70
CA ALA A 6 -13.11 18.58 -13.48
C ALA A 6 -12.29 17.30 -13.70
N VAL A 7 -12.82 16.32 -14.44
CA VAL A 7 -12.11 15.07 -14.79
C VAL A 7 -10.90 15.36 -15.67
N GLU A 8 -11.07 16.15 -16.72
CA GLU A 8 -9.99 16.53 -17.64
C GLU A 8 -8.85 17.26 -16.91
N ASN A 9 -9.19 18.20 -16.02
CA ASN A 9 -8.21 18.88 -15.16
C ASN A 9 -7.49 17.94 -14.18
N VAL A 10 -8.11 16.85 -13.75
CA VAL A 10 -7.44 15.83 -12.93
C VAL A 10 -6.48 14.98 -13.76
N LEU A 11 -6.85 14.66 -14.99
CA LEU A 11 -6.01 13.88 -15.92
C LEU A 11 -4.80 14.68 -16.43
N LEU A 12 -4.98 15.99 -16.68
CA LEU A 12 -3.94 16.90 -17.16
C LEU A 12 -3.02 17.42 -16.05
N ARG A 13 -3.40 17.28 -14.78
CA ARG A 13 -2.49 17.60 -13.68
C ARG A 13 -1.26 16.72 -13.82
N PRO A 14 -0.04 17.29 -13.94
CA PRO A 14 1.17 16.49 -13.79
C PRO A 14 1.02 15.80 -12.44
N LYS A 15 1.15 14.48 -12.41
CA LYS A 15 1.09 13.70 -11.18
C LYS A 15 2.23 14.21 -10.29
N ALA A 16 1.97 15.25 -9.51
CA ALA A 16 2.66 15.47 -8.26
C ALA A 16 2.58 14.11 -7.57
N THR A 17 3.71 13.56 -7.17
CA THR A 17 3.85 12.28 -6.49
C THR A 17 3.10 12.35 -5.16
N THR A 18 1.77 12.33 -5.24
CA THR A 18 0.89 12.64 -4.12
C THR A 18 0.77 11.42 -3.19
N THR A 19 1.39 10.28 -3.56
CA THR A 19 1.07 9.00 -2.92
C THR A 19 2.27 8.23 -2.41
N LEU A 20 3.50 8.55 -2.79
CA LEU A 20 4.65 8.06 -2.05
C LEU A 20 5.45 9.23 -1.53
N LYS A 21 5.38 9.40 -0.21
CA LYS A 21 6.32 10.23 0.54
C LYS A 21 7.68 9.50 0.55
N THR A 22 8.28 9.38 -0.62
CA THR A 22 9.58 8.77 -0.89
C THR A 22 10.43 9.71 -1.74
N LEU A 23 11.75 9.62 -1.58
CA LEU A 23 12.74 10.25 -2.42
C LEU A 23 13.52 9.17 -3.14
N ASP A 24 13.75 9.35 -4.43
CA ASP A 24 14.59 8.47 -5.22
C ASP A 24 16.03 9.01 -5.13
N VAL A 25 16.92 8.22 -4.52
CA VAL A 25 18.33 8.57 -4.31
C VAL A 25 19.18 7.70 -5.24
N LEU A 26 19.91 8.33 -6.16
CA LEU A 26 20.92 7.63 -6.96
C LEU A 26 22.15 7.36 -6.08
N THR A 27 22.49 6.09 -5.94
CA THR A 27 23.66 5.63 -5.17
C THR A 27 24.93 5.64 -6.04
N PRO A 28 26.14 5.71 -5.44
CA PRO A 28 27.41 5.63 -6.17
C PRO A 28 27.52 4.39 -7.07
N GLU A 29 26.84 3.31 -6.72
CA GLU A 29 26.79 2.03 -7.44
C GLU A 29 25.80 2.05 -8.62
N GLY A 30 25.19 3.20 -8.92
CA GLY A 30 24.25 3.37 -10.03
C GLY A 30 22.85 2.80 -9.75
N THR A 31 22.55 2.42 -8.50
CA THR A 31 21.22 1.91 -8.11
C THR A 31 20.34 3.02 -7.55
N VAL A 32 19.03 2.94 -7.79
CA VAL A 32 18.04 3.88 -7.22
C VAL A 32 17.51 3.33 -5.90
N GLN A 33 17.73 4.06 -4.80
CA GLN A 33 17.16 3.75 -3.50
C GLN A 33 15.95 4.62 -3.20
N ILE A 34 14.83 3.98 -2.86
CA ILE A 34 13.59 4.65 -2.49
C ILE A 34 13.58 4.92 -0.98
N VAL A 35 13.86 6.16 -0.58
CA VAL A 35 13.95 6.59 0.82
C VAL A 35 12.63 7.20 1.27
N ARG A 36 12.01 6.69 2.35
CA ARG A 36 10.77 7.31 2.90
C ARG A 36 11.06 8.62 3.62
N VAL A 37 10.22 9.63 3.37
CA VAL A 37 10.30 10.98 3.96
C VAL A 37 8.96 11.45 4.47
N CYS A 38 8.88 12.53 5.25
CA CYS A 38 7.59 13.14 5.62
C CYS A 38 7.66 14.67 5.65
N ARG A 39 6.50 15.33 5.56
CA ARG A 39 6.33 16.80 5.64
C ARG A 39 5.25 17.17 6.66
N CYS A 40 5.29 16.52 7.82
CA CYS A 40 4.27 16.69 8.85
C CYS A 40 4.39 18.06 9.53
N ARG A 41 3.26 18.75 9.71
CA ARG A 41 3.20 20.06 10.40
C ARG A 41 2.59 19.97 11.81
N ASN A 42 1.55 19.14 11.98
CA ASN A 42 0.74 19.14 13.21
C ASN A 42 0.84 17.85 14.03
N SER A 43 1.40 16.77 13.48
CA SER A 43 1.40 15.46 14.14
C SER A 43 2.59 15.23 15.07
N LYS A 44 3.60 16.11 15.03
CA LYS A 44 4.93 15.91 15.65
C LYS A 44 5.55 14.55 15.32
N CYS A 45 5.11 13.95 14.21
CA CYS A 45 5.42 12.59 13.78
C CYS A 45 5.08 11.47 14.77
N GLN A 46 4.13 11.67 15.70
CA GLN A 46 3.73 10.66 16.69
C GLN A 46 2.42 9.91 16.36
N LYS A 47 1.82 10.14 15.19
CA LYS A 47 0.53 9.58 14.78
C LYS A 47 0.62 9.00 13.36
N LYS A 48 -0.30 8.10 12.99
CA LYS A 48 -0.33 7.44 11.66
C LYS A 48 -0.49 8.38 10.46
N TYR A 49 -0.82 9.66 10.68
CA TYR A 49 -0.76 10.70 9.65
C TYR A 49 0.67 10.92 9.12
N CYS A 50 1.69 10.64 9.94
CA CYS A 50 3.08 10.55 9.51
C CYS A 50 3.34 9.18 8.88
N VAL A 51 3.91 9.17 7.68
CA VAL A 51 4.26 7.92 6.98
C VAL A 51 5.40 7.18 7.67
N CYS A 52 6.37 7.89 8.26
CA CYS A 52 7.47 7.28 8.99
C CYS A 52 6.90 6.52 10.20
N TYR A 53 6.08 7.19 11.01
CA TYR A 53 5.41 6.58 12.16
C TYR A 53 4.46 5.44 11.76
N GLY A 54 3.67 5.62 10.70
CA GLY A 54 2.78 4.59 10.18
C GLY A 54 3.52 3.35 9.69
N ALA A 55 4.74 3.52 9.18
CA ALA A 55 5.66 2.45 8.78
C ALA A 55 6.51 1.90 9.93
N GLY A 56 6.37 2.42 11.16
CA GLY A 56 7.18 2.01 12.31
C GLY A 56 8.65 2.42 12.22
N MET A 57 8.98 3.43 11.42
CA MET A 57 10.34 3.96 11.25
C MET A 57 10.49 5.33 11.89
N ALA A 58 11.70 5.60 12.40
CA ALA A 58 12.07 6.94 12.84
C ALA A 58 12.14 7.90 11.65
N CYS A 59 11.88 9.19 11.91
CA CYS A 59 12.19 10.24 10.96
C CYS A 59 13.71 10.40 10.87
N THR A 60 14.23 10.52 9.65
CA THR A 60 15.64 10.79 9.36
C THR A 60 15.82 12.25 8.92
N GLY A 61 17.07 12.67 8.70
CA GLY A 61 17.38 14.00 8.16
C GLY A 61 16.75 14.32 6.80
N ASN A 62 16.26 13.30 6.08
CA ASN A 62 15.55 13.48 4.81
C ASN A 62 14.08 13.94 5.00
N CYS A 63 13.58 14.01 6.24
CA CYS A 63 12.24 14.49 6.53
C CYS A 63 12.20 16.02 6.68
N SER A 64 11.18 16.67 6.11
CA SER A 64 10.92 18.12 6.25
C SER A 64 9.71 18.37 7.16
N CYS A 65 9.63 17.67 8.29
CA CYS A 65 8.56 17.81 9.29
C CYS A 65 8.93 18.80 10.39
N ASP A 66 7.94 19.52 10.91
CA ASP A 66 8.12 20.49 12.00
C ASP A 66 7.91 19.85 13.37
N ASN A 67 8.68 20.32 14.36
CA ASN A 67 8.58 19.89 15.77
C ASN A 67 8.55 18.36 15.90
N CYS A 68 9.53 17.69 15.26
CA CYS A 68 9.54 16.24 15.15
C CYS A 68 9.96 15.56 16.47
N ASP A 69 9.08 14.71 17.00
CA ASP A 69 9.38 13.87 18.18
C ASP A 69 9.69 12.41 17.80
N ASN A 70 9.66 12.08 16.50
CA ASN A 70 9.91 10.74 15.95
C ASN A 70 11.37 10.52 15.50
N GLY A 71 12.31 11.35 15.98
CA GLY A 71 13.75 11.23 15.67
C GLY A 71 14.57 10.46 16.71
N LYS A 72 13.93 9.91 17.75
CA LYS A 72 14.64 9.21 18.83
C LYS A 72 15.18 7.88 18.28
N LEU A 73 16.50 7.70 18.40
CA LEU A 73 17.27 6.51 18.01
C LEU A 73 16.45 5.24 18.30
N ILE A 74 16.15 4.48 17.24
CA ILE A 74 15.52 3.16 17.20
C ILE A 74 14.86 2.76 18.55
N PRO A 75 13.59 3.13 18.81
CA PRO A 75 12.83 2.36 19.80
C PRO A 75 12.81 0.90 19.32
N PRO A 76 12.97 -0.10 20.21
CA PRO A 76 13.01 -1.50 19.83
C PRO A 76 11.77 -1.76 18.99
N VAL A 77 11.97 -2.27 17.77
CA VAL A 77 10.93 -2.55 16.78
C VAL A 77 9.71 -3.09 17.52
N LYS A 78 8.71 -2.24 17.78
CA LYS A 78 7.53 -2.68 18.54
C LYS A 78 6.88 -3.71 17.63
N ARG A 79 6.97 -4.97 18.06
CA ARG A 79 6.53 -6.17 17.33
C ARG A 79 5.26 -5.84 16.58
N ALA A 80 5.24 -6.13 15.27
CA ALA A 80 4.05 -6.03 14.45
C ALA A 80 2.87 -6.60 15.24
N ARG A 81 1.82 -5.81 15.47
CA ARG A 81 0.57 -6.37 15.99
C ARG A 81 0.21 -7.46 15.00
N LYS A 82 0.22 -8.73 15.44
CA LYS A 82 -0.28 -9.85 14.65
C LYS A 82 -1.75 -9.55 14.35
N HIS A 83 -2.03 -8.89 13.23
CA HIS A 83 -3.35 -9.04 12.64
C HIS A 83 -3.41 -10.52 12.31
N LYS A 84 -4.19 -11.28 13.09
CA LYS A 84 -4.57 -12.64 12.70
C LYS A 84 -5.17 -12.49 11.30
N GLY A 85 -4.42 -12.92 10.31
CA GLY A 85 -4.86 -12.89 8.92
C GLY A 85 -6.05 -13.82 8.84
N ASN A 86 -7.26 -13.26 8.90
CA ASN A 86 -8.43 -13.96 8.39
C ASN A 86 -8.25 -13.94 6.88
N MET A 87 -7.63 -14.99 6.34
CA MET A 87 -7.67 -15.29 4.92
C MET A 87 -9.14 -15.27 4.50
N LEU A 88 -9.48 -14.42 3.52
CA LEU A 88 -10.86 -14.19 3.12
C LEU A 88 -11.49 -15.54 2.73
N PRO A 89 -12.57 -15.99 3.42
CA PRO A 89 -13.22 -17.30 3.15
C PRO A 89 -13.65 -17.50 1.69
N SER A 90 -13.82 -16.39 0.96
CA SER A 90 -14.20 -16.36 -0.45
C SER A 90 -13.18 -17.02 -1.38
N LEU A 91 -11.86 -16.99 -1.08
CA LEU A 91 -10.85 -17.62 -1.93
C LEU A 91 -10.91 -19.15 -1.85
N MET A 92 -11.23 -19.69 -0.66
CA MET A 92 -11.42 -21.12 -0.46
C MET A 92 -12.73 -21.60 -1.11
N GLN A 93 -13.81 -20.82 -1.01
CA GLN A 93 -15.08 -21.09 -1.68
C GLN A 93 -14.93 -21.08 -3.21
N ALA A 94 -14.18 -20.13 -3.77
CA ALA A 94 -13.94 -20.06 -5.21
C ALA A 94 -13.26 -21.33 -5.76
N ARG A 95 -12.29 -21.88 -5.03
CA ARG A 95 -11.59 -23.11 -5.43
C ARG A 95 -12.54 -24.32 -5.49
N LEU A 96 -13.38 -24.50 -4.47
CA LEU A 96 -14.35 -25.59 -4.41
C LEU A 96 -15.42 -25.47 -5.52
N THR A 97 -15.84 -24.24 -5.85
CA THR A 97 -16.80 -23.99 -6.94
C THR A 97 -16.20 -24.36 -8.30
N ILE A 98 -14.93 -24.04 -8.56
CA ILE A 98 -14.25 -24.39 -9.81
C ILE A 98 -14.13 -25.92 -9.95
N GLU A 99 -13.76 -26.63 -8.88
CA GLU A 99 -13.69 -28.09 -8.88
C GLU A 99 -15.06 -28.73 -9.14
N ARG A 100 -16.15 -28.18 -8.54
CA ARG A 100 -17.52 -28.64 -8.78
C ARG A 100 -17.98 -28.43 -10.22
N LEU A 101 -17.74 -27.25 -10.79
CA LEU A 101 -18.09 -26.95 -12.19
C LEU A 101 -17.30 -27.83 -13.17
N ALA A 102 -16.04 -28.15 -12.85
CA ALA A 102 -15.25 -29.08 -13.65
C ALA A 102 -15.85 -30.50 -13.61
N GLN A 103 -16.29 -30.97 -12.45
CA GLN A 103 -16.96 -32.27 -12.32
C GLN A 103 -18.31 -32.31 -13.04
N GLU A 104 -19.13 -31.26 -12.92
CA GLU A 104 -20.42 -31.15 -13.63
C GLU A 104 -20.22 -31.17 -15.16
N ARG A 105 -19.20 -30.44 -15.68
CA ARG A 105 -18.85 -30.47 -17.11
C ARG A 105 -18.42 -31.86 -17.60
N MET A 106 -17.63 -32.58 -16.80
CA MET A 106 -17.24 -33.95 -17.15
C MET A 106 -18.45 -34.90 -17.16
N ARG A 107 -19.43 -34.71 -16.27
CA ARG A 107 -20.68 -35.50 -16.26
C ARG A 107 -21.54 -35.23 -17.49
N THR A 108 -21.71 -33.98 -17.90
CA THR A 108 -22.49 -33.63 -19.10
C THR A 108 -21.84 -34.12 -20.39
N MET A 109 -20.50 -34.22 -20.43
CA MET A 109 -19.78 -34.81 -21.58
C MET A 109 -19.90 -36.35 -21.62
N ALA A 110 -20.22 -37.00 -20.51
CA ALA A 110 -20.35 -38.45 -20.43
C ALA A 110 -21.76 -38.97 -20.79
N HIS A 111 -22.75 -38.09 -20.99
CA HIS A 111 -24.10 -38.44 -21.48
C HIS A 111 -24.48 -37.46 -22.61
N PRO A 112 -23.97 -37.65 -23.83
CA PRO A 112 -24.27 -36.76 -24.94
C PRO A 112 -25.69 -36.90 -25.52
N ASP A 113 -26.47 -37.95 -25.20
CA ASP A 113 -27.82 -38.14 -25.75
C ASP A 113 -28.74 -38.94 -24.80
N ASP A 114 -29.68 -38.23 -24.15
CA ASP A 114 -31.04 -38.68 -23.79
C ASP A 114 -31.99 -37.58 -24.28
#